data_AF-A0A5Q4FS92-F1
#
_entry.id   AF-A0A5Q4FS92-F1
#
_cell.length_a   1.000
_cell.length_b   1.000
_cell.length_c   1.000
_cell.angle_alpha   90.00
_cell.angle_beta   90.00
_cell.angle_gamma   90.00
#
_symmetry.space_group_name_H-M   'P 1'
#
loop_
_entity.id
_entity.type
_entity.pdbx_description
1 polymer ?
#
loop_
_entity_poly.entity_id
_entity_poly.type
_entity_poly.pdbx_seq_one_letter_code
_entity_poly.pdbx_strand_id
1 'polypeptide(L)'
;MNESNKQRSTVKVTDELAGRLADDADAGYPPGQIHARPTGRGRPRLAEGEGPSPTVNARLDDALADLLEQRAESEGVPKSDIVREALRAYLV
;
A
#
# COMPACT_ATOMS: atom_id res chain seq x y z
N MET A 1 13.15 -14.30 14.64
CA MET A 1 12.45 -13.49 13.62
C MET A 1 12.35 -14.32 12.35
N ASN A 2 11.15 -14.69 11.90
CA ASN A 2 10.95 -15.39 10.62
C ASN A 2 10.46 -14.38 9.58
N GLU A 3 11.34 -13.92 8.69
CA GLU A 3 10.96 -13.19 7.50
C GLU A 3 10.62 -14.17 6.38
N SER A 4 9.35 -14.55 6.26
CA SER A 4 8.85 -15.31 5.13
C SER A 4 8.70 -14.38 3.92
N ASN A 5 9.76 -14.22 3.14
CA ASN A 5 9.74 -13.44 1.91
C ASN A 5 8.79 -14.11 0.89
N LYS A 6 7.58 -13.56 0.72
CA LYS A 6 6.57 -14.10 -0.20
C LYS A 6 6.98 -13.79 -1.64
N GLN A 7 7.68 -14.74 -2.28
CA GLN A 7 8.01 -14.62 -3.70
C GLN A 7 6.72 -14.54 -4.52
N ARG A 8 6.62 -13.52 -5.39
CA ARG A 8 5.52 -13.43 -6.35
C ARG A 8 5.80 -14.42 -7.48
N SER A 9 4.93 -15.40 -7.66
CA SER A 9 4.94 -16.23 -8.85
C SER A 9 4.23 -15.48 -9.98
N THR A 10 4.89 -15.41 -11.14
CA THR A 10 4.29 -14.92 -12.38
C THR A 10 3.85 -16.12 -13.20
N VAL A 11 2.58 -16.15 -13.59
CA VAL A 11 2.03 -17.18 -14.48
C VAL A 11 1.81 -16.56 -15.86
N LYS A 12 2.26 -17.23 -16.92
CA LYS A 12 1.98 -16.80 -18.31
C LYS A 12 0.53 -17.09 -18.63
N VAL A 13 -0.19 -16.09 -19.13
CA VAL A 13 -1.58 -16.25 -19.59
C VAL A 13 -1.54 -16.82 -21.00
N THR A 14 -1.86 -18.11 -21.13
CA THR A 14 -2.04 -18.79 -22.42
C THR A 14 -3.51 -18.72 -22.85
N ASP A 15 -3.80 -18.94 -24.13
CA ASP A 15 -5.18 -18.97 -24.65
C ASP A 15 -6.03 -20.06 -23.97
N GLU A 16 -5.42 -21.20 -23.66
CA GLU A 16 -6.08 -22.28 -22.91
C GLU A 16 -6.42 -21.86 -21.47
N LEU A 17 -5.52 -21.11 -20.81
CA LEU A 17 -5.78 -20.58 -19.47
C LEU A 17 -6.87 -19.50 -19.52
N ALA A 18 -6.84 -18.62 -20.51
CA ALA A 18 -7.86 -17.61 -20.71
C ALA A 18 -9.23 -18.23 -20.99
N GLY A 19 -9.30 -19.27 -21.81
CA GLY A 19 -10.53 -20.02 -22.11
C GLY A 19 -11.13 -20.63 -20.85
N ARG A 20 -10.35 -21.38 -20.06
CA ARG A 20 -10.82 -21.93 -18.78
C ARG A 20 -11.33 -20.86 -17.82
N LEU A 21 -10.63 -19.73 -17.72
CA LEU A 21 -11.06 -18.63 -16.85
C LEU A 21 -12.39 -18.00 -17.32
N ALA A 22 -12.65 -17.97 -18.63
CA ALA A 22 -13.93 -17.52 -19.17
C ALA A 22 -15.05 -18.51 -18.84
N ASP A 23 -14.81 -19.82 -19.04
CA ASP A 23 -15.79 -20.87 -18.72
C ASP A 23 -16.15 -20.86 -17.22
N ASP A 24 -15.14 -20.69 -16.34
CA ASP A 24 -15.34 -20.57 -14.90
C ASP A 24 -16.18 -19.32 -14.52
N ALA A 25 -16.01 -18.22 -15.25
CA ALA A 25 -16.77 -17.00 -15.02
C ALA A 25 -18.24 -17.13 -15.44
N ASP A 26 -18.49 -17.77 -16.59
CA ASP A 26 -19.84 -18.02 -17.10
C ASP A 26 -20.60 -19.05 -16.24
N ALA A 27 -19.90 -20.07 -15.74
CA ALA A 27 -20.46 -21.04 -14.79
C ALA A 27 -20.74 -20.44 -13.40
N GLY A 28 -19.99 -19.39 -13.03
CA GLY A 28 -20.07 -18.71 -11.75
C GLY A 28 -19.37 -19.46 -10.62
N TYR A 29 -18.82 -18.70 -9.66
CA TYR A 29 -18.14 -19.27 -8.48
C TYR A 29 -19.11 -19.52 -7.33
N PRO A 30 -19.12 -20.71 -6.71
CA PRO A 30 -19.94 -20.96 -5.53
C PRO A 30 -19.48 -20.08 -4.35
N PRO A 31 -20.38 -19.69 -3.43
CA PRO A 31 -20.06 -18.75 -2.34
C PRO A 31 -18.87 -19.15 -1.45
N GLY A 32 -18.56 -20.44 -1.33
CA GLY A 32 -17.39 -20.92 -0.58
C GLY A 32 -16.04 -20.75 -1.30
N GLN A 33 -16.06 -20.54 -2.62
CA GLN A 33 -14.87 -20.22 -3.44
C GLN A 33 -14.72 -18.72 -3.67
N ILE A 34 -15.82 -17.98 -3.58
CA ILE A 34 -15.77 -16.53 -3.43
C ILE A 34 -15.24 -16.27 -2.02
N HIS A 35 -13.92 -16.10 -1.90
CA HIS A 35 -13.37 -15.47 -0.72
C HIS A 35 -13.99 -14.08 -0.64
N ALA A 36 -15.07 -13.94 0.14
CA ALA A 36 -15.56 -12.65 0.55
C ALA A 36 -14.34 -11.92 1.11
N ARG A 37 -13.87 -10.89 0.40
CA ARG A 37 -12.90 -9.97 0.99
C ARG A 37 -13.49 -9.60 2.34
N PRO A 38 -12.75 -9.76 3.46
CA PRO A 38 -13.13 -9.05 4.65
C PRO A 38 -13.38 -7.61 4.21
N THR A 39 -14.56 -7.07 4.48
CA THR A 39 -14.90 -5.66 4.39
C THR A 39 -14.00 -4.87 5.34
N GLY A 40 -12.71 -4.86 5.06
CA GLY A 40 -11.64 -4.62 6.04
C GLY A 40 -10.27 -5.12 5.59
N ARG A 41 -9.74 -4.62 4.45
CA ARG A 41 -8.29 -4.38 4.21
C ARG A 41 -8.02 -3.80 2.81
N GLY A 42 -8.08 -2.46 2.75
CA GLY A 42 -7.55 -1.61 1.68
C GLY A 42 -7.39 -0.21 2.28
N ARG A 43 -6.18 0.08 2.80
CA ARG A 43 -5.75 1.03 3.86
C ARG A 43 -6.66 2.23 4.23
N PRO A 44 -7.24 2.21 5.44
CA PRO A 44 -7.34 3.38 6.32
C PRO A 44 -6.57 3.13 7.64
N ARG A 45 -5.82 4.04 8.27
CA ARG A 45 -5.91 5.51 8.33
C ARG A 45 -4.53 6.23 8.43
N LEU A 46 -4.51 7.52 8.11
CA LEU A 46 -4.03 8.60 9.00
C LEU A 46 -5.15 9.65 9.14
N ALA A 47 -6.18 9.33 9.91
CA ALA A 47 -7.28 10.22 10.28
C ALA A 47 -7.70 9.84 11.71
N GLU A 48 -7.83 10.81 12.60
CA GLU A 48 -8.38 10.58 13.96
C GLU A 48 -9.90 10.33 13.92
N GLY A 49 -10.55 10.64 12.79
CA GLY A 49 -11.98 10.43 12.51
C GLY A 49 -12.29 9.46 11.36
N GLU A 50 -13.52 9.54 10.85
CA GLU A 50 -14.02 8.68 9.76
C GLU A 50 -13.67 9.29 8.39
N GLY A 51 -13.00 8.52 7.53
CA GLY A 51 -12.65 8.95 6.17
C GLY A 51 -11.14 8.97 5.84
N PRO A 52 -10.77 9.43 4.63
CA PRO A 52 -9.39 9.50 4.17
C PRO A 52 -8.58 10.56 4.94
N SER A 53 -7.27 10.35 5.02
CA SER A 53 -6.33 11.29 5.64
C SER A 53 -6.24 12.60 4.86
N PRO A 54 -6.31 13.78 5.51
CA PRO A 54 -5.98 15.03 4.84
C PRO A 54 -4.50 15.01 4.40
N THR A 55 -4.24 15.47 3.19
CA THR A 55 -2.89 15.54 2.62
C THR A 55 -2.54 16.98 2.30
N VAL A 56 -1.34 17.41 2.67
CA VAL A 56 -0.77 18.70 2.28
C VAL A 56 0.31 18.45 1.24
N ASN A 57 0.16 19.03 0.05
CA ASN A 57 1.17 18.97 -1.01
C ASN A 57 2.06 20.21 -0.93
N ALA A 58 3.31 20.03 -0.53
CA ALA A 58 4.31 21.09 -0.48
C ALA A 58 5.48 20.74 -1.41
N ARG A 59 5.99 21.73 -2.16
CA ARG A 59 7.24 21.58 -2.90
C ARG A 59 8.40 21.83 -1.94
N LEU A 60 9.40 20.95 -2.00
CA LEU A 60 10.66 21.11 -1.29
C LEU A 60 11.70 21.62 -2.28
N ASP A 61 12.66 22.42 -1.81
CA ASP A 61 13.88 22.64 -2.56
C ASP A 61 14.73 21.36 -2.59
N ASP A 62 15.65 21.28 -3.55
CA ASP A 62 16.44 20.07 -3.81
C ASP A 62 17.27 19.65 -2.59
N ALA A 63 17.89 20.62 -1.90
CA ALA A 63 18.71 20.35 -0.73
C ALA A 63 17.90 19.77 0.43
N LEU A 64 16.70 20.29 0.66
CA LEU A 64 15.79 19.78 1.69
C LEU A 64 15.25 18.38 1.34
N ALA A 65 15.00 18.10 0.06
CA ALA A 65 14.58 16.78 -0.40
C ALA A 65 15.69 15.73 -0.18
N ASP A 66 16.94 16.07 -0.47
CA ASP A 66 18.11 15.20 -0.27
C ASP A 66 18.33 14.88 1.21
N LEU A 67 18.21 15.89 2.09
CA LEU A 67 18.32 15.69 3.54
C LEU A 67 17.22 14.77 4.08
N LEU A 68 15.99 14.90 3.56
CA LEU A 68 14.89 14.03 3.94
C LEU A 68 15.12 12.57 3.51
N GLU A 69 15.67 12.34 2.32
CA GLU A 69 16.05 11.01 1.85
C GLU A 69 17.14 10.39 2.74
N GLN A 70 18.25 11.10 2.93
CA GLN A 70 19.38 10.61 3.74
C GLN A 70 18.93 10.23 5.16
N ARG A 71 18.05 11.05 5.76
CA ARG A 71 17.52 10.76 7.08
C ARG A 71 16.62 9.53 7.09
N ALA A 72 15.70 9.43 6.13
CA ALA A 72 14.81 8.28 5.99
C ALA A 72 15.59 6.96 5.81
N GLU A 73 16.65 6.98 5.00
CA GLU A 73 17.54 5.84 4.80
C GLU A 73 18.31 5.49 6.08
N SER A 74 18.87 6.49 6.77
CA SER A 74 19.67 6.28 7.99
C SER A 74 18.85 5.72 9.16
N GLU A 75 17.60 6.14 9.29
CA GLU A 75 16.70 5.76 10.38
C GLU A 75 15.82 4.54 10.00
N GLY A 76 15.77 4.16 8.72
CA GLY A 76 14.92 3.07 8.22
C GLY A 76 13.43 3.35 8.34
N VAL A 77 13.04 4.64 8.38
CA VAL A 77 11.65 5.10 8.54
C VAL A 77 11.15 5.75 7.25
N PRO A 78 9.84 5.71 6.96
CA PRO A 78 9.32 6.37 5.78
C PRO A 78 9.41 7.89 5.93
N LYS A 79 9.70 8.60 4.83
CA LYS A 79 9.76 10.07 4.77
C LYS A 79 8.54 10.76 5.40
N SER A 80 7.35 10.18 5.23
CA SER A 80 6.11 10.72 5.81
C SER A 80 6.09 10.72 7.33
N ASP A 81 6.84 9.83 7.99
CA ASP A 81 6.95 9.83 9.46
C ASP A 81 7.82 11.00 9.92
N ILE A 82 8.97 11.20 9.28
CA ILE A 82 9.86 12.34 9.54
C ILE A 82 9.12 13.66 9.32
N VAL A 83 8.40 13.81 8.20
CA VAL A 83 7.63 15.03 7.91
C VAL A 83 6.54 15.26 8.96
N ARG A 84 5.82 14.22 9.37
CA ARG A 84 4.80 14.34 10.43
C ARG A 84 5.40 14.69 11.78
N GLU A 85 6.55 14.13 12.12
CA GLU A 85 7.26 14.46 13.36
C GLU A 85 7.76 15.91 13.35
N ALA A 86 8.40 16.35 12.27
CA ALA A 86 8.84 17.73 12.11
C ALA A 86 7.68 18.73 12.22
N LEU A 87 6.54 18.41 11.59
CA LEU A 87 5.33 19.24 11.70
C LEU A 87 4.77 19.28 13.13
N ARG A 88 4.76 18.15 13.85
CA ARG A 88 4.33 18.12 15.26
C ARG A 88 5.28 18.94 16.13
N ALA A 89 6.59 18.76 15.98
CA ALA A 89 7.59 19.48 16.75
C ALA A 89 7.59 21.00 16.49
N TYR A 90 7.11 21.43 15.32
CA TYR A 90 7.00 22.84 14.97
C TYR A 90 5.68 23.48 15.39
N LEU A 91 4.57 22.75 15.32
CA LEU A 91 3.21 23.29 15.53
C LEU A 91 2.63 23.02 16.93
N VAL A 92 3.19 22.06 17.67
CA VAL A 92 2.71 21.61 19.00
C VAL A 92 3.81 21.82 20.02
#